data_AF-A0AAX1FTX9-F1
#
_entry.id   AF-A0AAX1FTX9-F1
#
_cell.length_a   1.000
_cell.length_b   1.000
_cell.length_c   1.000
_cell.angle_alpha   90.00
_cell.angle_beta   90.00
_cell.angle_gamma   90.00
#
_symmetry.space_group_name_H-M   'P 1'
#
loop_
_entity.id
_entity.type
_entity.pdbx_description
1 polymer ?
#
loop_
_entity_poly.entity_id
_entity_poly.type
_entity_poly.pdbx_seq_one_letter_code
_entity_poly.pdbx_strand_id
1 'polypeptide(L)'
;MEGYITRKPEGVSIPFFVIDLSVSRGESLYGNNGKPLGYDYDLRINVVDTRYMSIRSLRDTLIQVLDGFTGNIGGVDIIDCQLTDSTLGMNLDKSYEGVLFFTIKTK
;
A
#
# COMPACT_ATOMS: atom_id res chain seq x y z
N MET A 1 20.00 8.08 -2.89
CA MET A 1 19.22 7.10 -2.10
C MET A 1 18.97 5.93 -3.01
N GLU A 2 19.33 4.72 -2.59
CA GLU A 2 18.76 3.52 -3.23
C GLU A 2 17.25 3.62 -2.98
N GLY A 3 16.47 3.86 -4.04
CA GLY A 3 15.02 3.85 -3.93
C GLY A 3 14.59 2.54 -3.29
N TYR A 4 13.50 2.56 -2.53
CA TYR A 4 12.85 1.35 -2.05
C TYR A 4 12.33 0.60 -3.29
N ILE A 5 13.19 -0.05 -4.06
CA ILE A 5 12.80 -0.75 -5.26
C ILE A 5 12.49 -2.17 -4.82
N THR A 6 11.22 -2.43 -4.51
CA THR A 6 10.71 -3.78 -4.78
C THR A 6 10.93 -3.98 -6.28
N ARG A 7 11.79 -4.95 -6.64
CA ARG A 7 12.36 -5.11 -7.99
C ARG A 7 11.32 -4.81 -9.08
N LYS A 8 11.63 -3.84 -9.94
CA LYS A 8 10.86 -3.58 -11.17
C LYS A 8 10.58 -4.93 -11.86
N PRO A 9 9.32 -5.27 -12.14
CA PRO A 9 9.01 -6.52 -12.83
C PRO A 9 9.70 -6.56 -14.20
N GLU A 10 10.29 -7.70 -14.54
CA GLU A 10 11.01 -7.86 -15.82
C GLU A 10 10.06 -7.60 -17.00
N GLY A 11 10.54 -6.83 -17.99
CA GLY A 11 9.77 -6.52 -19.21
C GLY A 11 8.72 -5.41 -19.09
N VAL A 12 8.53 -4.79 -17.92
CA VAL A 12 7.50 -3.75 -17.75
C VAL A 12 8.03 -2.34 -18.08
N SER A 13 7.29 -1.60 -18.91
CA SER A 13 7.58 -0.19 -19.21
C SER A 13 6.99 0.75 -18.15
N ILE A 14 7.60 1.92 -17.98
CA ILE A 14 7.04 3.00 -17.14
C ILE A 14 5.86 3.66 -17.90
N PRO A 15 4.71 3.96 -17.25
CA PRO A 15 4.45 3.86 -15.81
C PRO A 15 4.09 2.44 -15.36
N PHE A 16 4.47 2.09 -14.13
CA PHE A 16 4.08 0.83 -13.49
C PHE A 16 3.85 1.01 -11.99
N PHE A 17 3.24 0.00 -11.38
CA PHE A 17 3.10 -0.08 -9.93
C PHE A 17 3.45 -1.49 -9.44
N VAL A 18 3.88 -1.57 -8.18
CA VAL A 18 4.16 -2.82 -7.46
C VAL A 18 3.42 -2.76 -6.15
N ILE A 19 2.74 -3.86 -5.80
CA ILE A 19 2.00 -3.98 -4.55
C ILE A 19 2.60 -5.15 -3.77
N ASP A 20 3.07 -4.86 -2.56
CA ASP A 20 3.48 -5.88 -1.60
C ASP A 20 2.50 -5.86 -0.43
N LEU A 21 2.13 -7.05 0.07
CA LEU A 21 1.21 -7.22 1.17
C LEU A 21 1.78 -8.24 2.15
N SER A 22 1.91 -7.85 3.41
CA SER A 22 2.13 -8.78 4.53
C SER A 22 0.89 -8.85 5.40
N VAL A 23 0.62 -10.04 5.94
CA VAL A 23 -0.54 -10.30 6.79
C VAL A 23 -0.10 -10.80 8.15
N SER A 24 -0.76 -10.30 9.19
CA SER A 24 -0.62 -10.75 10.57
C SER A 24 -1.99 -10.94 11.20
N ARG A 25 -2.05 -11.67 12.32
CA ARG A 25 -3.31 -11.80 13.08
C ARG A 25 -3.46 -10.57 13.96
N GLY A 26 -4.61 -9.91 13.91
CA GLY A 26 -4.87 -8.74 14.73
C GLY A 26 -4.98 -9.06 16.23
N GLU A 27 -5.39 -10.28 16.58
CA GLU A 27 -5.47 -10.74 17.97
C GLU A 27 -4.77 -12.09 18.22
N SER A 28 -4.29 -12.25 19.46
CA SER A 28 -3.72 -13.53 19.92
C SER A 28 -4.81 -14.60 20.06
N LEU A 29 -4.49 -15.85 19.68
CA LEU A 29 -5.43 -16.98 19.75
C LEU A 29 -6.05 -17.18 21.14
N TYR A 30 -5.29 -16.94 22.19
CA TYR A 30 -5.72 -17.14 23.57
C TYR A 30 -6.42 -15.90 24.17
N GLY A 31 -6.31 -14.72 23.55
CA GLY A 31 -6.95 -13.48 24.00
C GLY A 31 -8.31 -13.19 23.35
N ASN A 32 -8.66 -13.89 22.26
CA ASN A 32 -9.81 -13.54 21.42
C ASN A 32 -11.18 -14.08 21.91
N ASN A 33 -11.26 -14.77 23.06
CA ASN A 33 -12.52 -15.21 23.71
C ASN A 33 -13.58 -15.85 22.76
N GLY A 34 -13.16 -16.50 21.67
CA GLY A 34 -14.06 -17.13 20.70
C GLY A 34 -14.72 -16.18 19.67
N LYS A 35 -14.29 -14.93 19.54
CA LYS A 35 -14.75 -14.03 18.46
C LYS A 35 -14.10 -14.38 17.12
N PRO A 36 -14.69 -13.98 15.98
CA PRO A 36 -14.04 -14.07 14.67
C PRO A 36 -12.66 -13.40 14.71
N LEU A 37 -11.65 -14.01 14.08
CA LEU A 37 -10.30 -13.47 14.03
C LEU A 37 -10.22 -12.44 12.91
N GLY A 38 -10.01 -11.17 13.28
CA GLY A 38 -9.60 -10.13 12.34
C GLY A 38 -8.14 -10.29 11.94
N TYR A 39 -7.81 -9.85 10.73
CA TYR A 39 -6.44 -9.78 10.21
C TYR A 39 -6.01 -8.32 10.06
N ASP A 40 -4.75 -8.09 10.38
CA ASP A 40 -4.07 -6.83 10.13
C ASP A 40 -3.12 -7.04 8.94
N TYR A 41 -3.22 -6.18 7.94
CA TYR A 41 -2.39 -6.24 6.75
C TYR A 41 -1.54 -4.99 6.66
N ASP A 42 -0.25 -5.16 6.38
CA ASP A 42 0.62 -4.06 5.99
C ASP A 42 0.78 -4.10 4.48
N LEU A 43 0.25 -3.07 3.83
CA LEU A 43 0.21 -2.90 2.39
C LEU A 43 1.24 -1.85 2.00
N ARG A 44 2.08 -2.17 1.02
CA ARG A 44 3.00 -1.23 0.40
C ARG A 44 2.68 -1.11 -1.08
N ILE A 45 2.47 0.11 -1.54
CA ILE A 45 2.24 0.43 -2.95
C ILE A 45 3.40 1.30 -3.43
N ASN A 46 4.14 0.80 -4.40
CA ASN A 46 5.14 1.54 -5.14
C ASN A 46 4.55 1.94 -6.49
N VAL A 47 4.54 3.23 -6.81
CA VAL A 47 4.18 3.76 -8.13
C VAL A 47 5.40 4.40 -8.77
N VAL A 48 5.59 4.20 -10.07
CA VAL A 48 6.73 4.74 -10.82
C VAL A 48 6.26 5.38 -12.12
N ASP A 49 6.69 6.62 -12.38
CA ASP A 49 6.41 7.38 -13.62
C ASP A 49 7.65 8.17 -14.06
N THR A 50 7.75 8.50 -15.35
CA THR A 50 8.76 9.45 -15.87
C THR A 50 8.36 10.91 -15.62
N ARG A 51 7.09 11.18 -15.31
CA ARG A 51 6.54 12.54 -15.14
C ARG A 51 6.18 12.81 -13.69
N TYR A 52 6.81 13.83 -13.09
CA TYR A 52 6.57 14.25 -11.71
C TYR A 52 5.09 14.58 -11.41
N MET A 53 4.42 15.32 -12.30
CA MET A 53 3.03 15.72 -12.06
C MET A 53 2.08 14.51 -12.09
N SER A 54 2.33 13.53 -12.97
CA SER A 54 1.52 12.33 -13.09
C SER A 54 1.63 11.47 -11.85
N ILE A 55 2.84 11.21 -11.35
CA ILE A 55 3.03 10.41 -10.15
C ILE A 55 2.48 11.09 -8.90
N ARG A 56 2.62 12.41 -8.78
CA ARG A 56 2.07 13.16 -7.64
C ARG A 56 0.54 13.06 -7.63
N SER A 57 -0.10 13.28 -8.78
CA SER A 57 -1.56 13.15 -8.89
C SER A 57 -2.03 11.73 -8.56
N LEU A 58 -1.33 10.71 -9.05
CA LEU A 58 -1.66 9.31 -8.78
C LEU A 58 -1.53 8.98 -7.29
N ARG A 59 -0.42 9.41 -6.67
CA ARG A 59 -0.15 9.23 -5.24
C ARG A 59 -1.25 9.88 -4.39
N ASP A 60 -1.56 11.15 -4.67
CA ASP A 60 -2.56 11.90 -3.90
C ASP A 60 -3.97 11.28 -4.07
N THR A 61 -4.28 10.75 -5.26
CA THR A 61 -5.52 10.00 -5.51
C THR A 61 -5.57 8.70 -4.71
N LEU A 62 -4.48 7.94 -4.66
CA LEU A 62 -4.41 6.68 -3.90
C LEU A 62 -4.59 6.94 -2.40
N ILE A 63 -3.94 7.98 -1.87
CA ILE A 63 -4.13 8.40 -0.47
C ILE A 63 -5.59 8.74 -0.23
N GLN A 64 -6.19 9.59 -1.07
CA GLN A 64 -7.59 10.01 -0.90
C GLN A 64 -8.60 8.85 -0.93
N VAL A 65 -8.33 7.82 -1.73
CA VAL A 65 -9.25 6.68 -1.90
C VAL A 65 -9.07 5.65 -0.78
N LEU A 66 -7.83 5.41 -0.34
CA LEU A 66 -7.51 4.31 0.58
C LEU A 66 -7.45 4.76 2.04
N ASP A 67 -7.00 5.97 2.33
CA ASP A 67 -6.87 6.45 3.71
C ASP A 67 -8.26 6.73 4.31
N GLY A 68 -8.56 6.04 5.41
CA GLY A 68 -9.89 6.00 6.03
C GLY A 68 -10.91 5.11 5.30
N PHE A 69 -10.50 4.30 4.33
CA PHE A 69 -11.44 3.41 3.63
C PHE A 69 -12.07 2.38 4.59
N THR A 70 -13.39 2.26 4.52
CA THR A 70 -14.18 1.25 5.24
C THR A 70 -15.20 0.63 4.30
N GLY A 71 -15.40 -0.69 4.38
CA GLY A 71 -16.34 -1.39 3.51
C GLY A 71 -15.95 -2.82 3.21
N ASN A 72 -16.73 -3.48 2.34
CA ASN A 72 -16.48 -4.85 1.94
C ASN A 72 -15.69 -4.90 0.62
N ILE A 73 -14.58 -5.64 0.60
CA ILE A 73 -13.83 -5.95 -0.63
C ILE A 73 -13.68 -7.46 -0.73
N GLY A 74 -14.26 -8.05 -1.78
CA GLY A 74 -14.09 -9.48 -2.08
C GLY A 74 -14.56 -10.42 -0.96
N GLY A 75 -15.53 -9.99 -0.13
CA GLY A 75 -16.01 -10.77 1.01
C GLY A 75 -15.25 -10.53 2.32
N VAL A 76 -14.25 -9.65 2.33
CA VAL A 76 -13.53 -9.22 3.54
C VAL A 76 -14.04 -7.86 3.99
N ASP A 77 -14.47 -7.76 5.25
CA ASP A 77 -14.90 -6.50 5.85
C ASP A 77 -13.69 -5.72 6.36
N ILE A 78 -13.37 -4.62 5.67
CA ILE A 78 -12.35 -3.66 6.07
C ILE A 78 -12.97 -2.69 7.07
N ILE A 79 -12.45 -2.73 8.29
CA ILE A 79 -12.85 -1.84 9.38
C ILE A 79 -12.15 -0.49 9.27
N ASP A 80 -10.89 -0.52 8.84
CA ASP A 80 -10.03 0.67 8.79
C ASP A 80 -8.86 0.42 7.83
N CYS A 81 -8.44 1.47 7.13
CA CYS A 81 -7.28 1.45 6.26
C CYS A 81 -6.57 2.80 6.45
N GLN A 82 -5.39 2.79 7.06
CA GLN A 82 -4.68 4.02 7.44
C GLN A 82 -3.36 4.13 6.70
N LEU A 83 -3.07 5.30 6.14
CA LEU A 83 -1.75 5.63 5.64
C LEU A 83 -0.78 5.81 6.83
N THR A 84 0.29 5.03 6.87
CA THR A 84 1.29 5.08 7.94
C THR A 84 2.51 5.89 7.56
N ASP A 85 2.97 5.78 6.31
CA ASP A 85 4.08 6.55 5.77
C ASP A 85 3.93 6.74 4.25
N SER A 86 4.53 7.81 3.73
CA SER A 86 4.59 8.05 2.30
C SER A 86 5.88 8.78 1.89
N THR A 87 6.46 8.37 0.78
CA THR A 87 7.61 9.04 0.18
C THR A 87 7.35 9.32 -1.29
N LEU A 88 7.99 10.39 -1.81
CA LEU A 88 8.03 10.70 -3.23
C LEU A 88 9.44 11.17 -3.55
N GLY A 89 10.13 10.43 -4.41
CA GLY A 89 11.52 10.66 -4.76
C GLY A 89 11.78 10.55 -6.25
N MET A 90 12.98 10.94 -6.65
CA MET A 90 13.50 10.71 -8.00
C MET A 90 14.61 9.67 -7.92
N ASN A 91 14.51 8.64 -8.76
CA ASN A 91 15.47 7.57 -8.90
C ASN A 91 16.66 7.98 -9.77
N LEU A 92 17.74 7.19 -9.71
CA LEU A 92 18.97 7.44 -10.47
C LEU A 92 18.76 7.41 -12.00
N ASP A 93 17.76 6.67 -12.46
CA ASP A 93 17.36 6.57 -13.86
C ASP A 93 16.45 7.72 -14.33
N LYS A 94 16.28 8.76 -13.49
CA LYS A 94 15.39 9.92 -13.70
C LYS A 94 13.90 9.57 -13.74
N SER A 95 13.52 8.35 -13.35
CA SER A 95 12.12 8.07 -13.01
C SER A 95 11.78 8.68 -11.64
N TYR A 96 10.51 8.95 -11.42
CA TYR A 96 9.98 9.31 -10.12
C TYR A 96 9.33 8.08 -9.51
N GLU A 97 9.48 7.93 -8.19
CA GLU A 97 8.89 6.83 -7.43
C GLU A 97 8.16 7.39 -6.21
N GLY A 98 6.91 6.96 -6.04
CA GLY A 98 6.08 7.22 -4.88
C GLY A 98 5.87 5.91 -4.13
N VAL A 99 6.20 5.88 -2.85
CA VAL A 99 5.97 4.71 -2.00
C VAL A 99 4.96 5.08 -0.94
N LEU A 100 3.91 4.26 -0.82
CA LEU A 100 2.83 4.43 0.14
C LEU A 100 2.76 3.19 1.02
N PHE A 101 2.67 3.39 2.33
CA PHE A 101 2.48 2.34 3.31
C PHE A 101 1.13 2.50 3.97
N PHE A 102 0.32 1.45 3.96
CA PHE A 102 -0.98 1.40 4.59
C PHE A 102 -1.06 0.24 5.57
N THR A 103 -1.77 0.43 6.69
CA THR A 103 -2.19 -0.65 7.56
C THR A 103 -3.69 -0.83 7.43
N ILE A 104 -4.14 -2.05 7.12
CA ILE A 104 -5.54 -2.41 6.90
C ILE A 104 -5.97 -3.35 8.01
N LYS A 105 -7.09 -3.03 8.67
CA LYS A 105 -7.69 -3.85 9.71
C LYS A 105 -8.99 -4.44 9.22
N THR A 106 -9.19 -5.73 9.48
CA THR A 106 -10.35 -6.49 9.01
C THR A 106 -11.05 -7.23 10.14
N LYS A 107 -12.30 -7.65 9.91
CA LYS A 107 -13.13 -8.40 10.86
C LYS A 107 -13.52 -9.79 10.38
#